data_AF-A0A1C6BKY8-F1
#
_entry.id   AF-A0A1C6BKY8-F1
#
_cell.length_a   1.000
_cell.length_b   1.000
_cell.length_c   1.000
_cell.angle_alpha   90.00
_cell.angle_beta   90.00
_cell.angle_gamma   90.00
#
_symmetry.space_group_name_H-M   'P 1'
#
loop_
_entity.id
_entity.type
_entity.pdbx_description
1 polymer ?
#
loop_
_entity_poly.entity_id
_entity_poly.type
_entity_poly.pdbx_seq_one_letter_code
_entity_poly.pdbx_strand_id
1 'polypeptide(L)'
;MNYIFFNRAPKLKNIEELTIDIGNEFLNKYVYGDLQQQSNNRKMTVKSDEVIQKAEIALSRFYKWLFYNEKYQMKFIKKNDFVYKDSFRFNINHKIFRDTGLKSLFTVEYPHKPSLQKIESPDELMVYTLLEVSKQFDPMLTLAIALQSFGGLRRGEVCQICRERISIINPSRQVISFSVDLRQEYMLRSDGIRTGNIKIPRMQIIYEAFLPYIAKIYQQHLKFLQINGFDKDPYGALFIGKNNKALTTNSYGSRFNRLIPKLIERLGVMANSGNVNAAINFEMLTKNKMTTHSLRYFFTEYVAQREPSHIVAMYRGDKSIDSVLIYLAKARFRVKYIQNIQNSFKDDYEKIMGKPFWRD
;
A
#
# COMPACT_ATOMS: atom_id res chain seq x y z
N MET A 1 25.35 3.20 12.84
CA MET A 1 26.60 2.44 13.05
C MET A 1 27.65 2.79 12.01
N ASN A 2 27.49 2.47 10.72
CA ASN A 2 28.55 2.77 9.73
C ASN A 2 28.97 4.24 9.69
N TYR A 3 28.02 5.16 9.87
CA TYR A 3 28.31 6.60 9.95
C TYR A 3 29.36 6.92 11.03
N ILE A 4 29.06 6.58 12.29
CA ILE A 4 29.88 6.97 13.45
C ILE A 4 31.24 6.25 13.52
N PHE A 5 31.34 5.01 13.01
CA PHE A 5 32.58 4.22 13.05
C PHE A 5 33.47 4.40 11.82
N PHE A 6 32.91 4.69 10.65
CA PHE A 6 33.67 4.69 9.39
C PHE A 6 33.63 6.01 8.63
N ASN A 7 32.52 6.74 8.65
CA ASN A 7 32.32 7.90 7.76
C ASN A 7 32.50 9.25 8.45
N ARG A 8 32.37 9.28 9.78
CA ARG A 8 32.53 10.48 10.60
C ARG A 8 34.01 10.77 10.88
N ALA A 9 34.38 12.05 10.94
CA ALA A 9 35.67 12.50 11.43
C ALA A 9 35.47 13.42 12.67
N PRO A 10 36.07 13.12 13.83
CA PRO A 10 36.82 11.91 14.16
C PRO A 10 35.91 10.68 14.26
N LYS A 11 36.46 9.51 13.93
CA LYS A 11 35.75 8.23 14.06
C LYS A 11 35.57 7.89 15.54
N LEU A 12 34.40 7.38 15.88
CA LEU A 12 34.15 6.86 17.22
C LEU A 12 34.88 5.52 17.38
N LYS A 13 35.67 5.37 18.45
CA LYS A 13 36.43 4.13 18.70
C LYS A 13 35.59 3.09 19.44
N ASN A 14 34.78 3.54 20.40
CA ASN A 14 33.92 2.68 21.21
C ASN A 14 32.50 3.28 21.25
N ILE A 15 31.49 2.43 21.13
CA ILE A 15 30.09 2.85 21.20
C ILE A 15 29.71 3.47 22.56
N GLU A 16 30.43 3.14 23.63
CA GLU A 16 30.24 3.71 24.97
C GLU A 16 30.61 5.20 25.07
N GLU A 17 31.35 5.73 24.08
CA GLU A 17 31.73 7.14 23.97
C GLU A 17 30.69 7.97 23.18
N LEU A 18 29.56 7.38 22.84
CA LEU A 18 28.50 8.04 22.09
C LEU A 18 27.89 9.20 22.92
N THR A 19 27.87 10.39 22.32
CA THR A 19 27.25 11.59 22.90
C THR A 19 25.95 11.95 22.17
N ILE A 20 25.15 12.83 22.77
CA ILE A 20 23.96 13.40 22.12
C ILE A 20 24.34 14.20 20.87
N ASP A 21 25.45 14.94 20.90
CA ASP A 21 25.93 15.73 19.75
C ASP A 21 26.27 14.88 18.53
N ILE A 22 26.83 13.69 18.73
CA ILE A 22 27.06 12.74 17.63
C ILE A 22 25.73 12.31 16.99
N GLY A 23 24.68 12.19 17.80
CA GLY A 23 23.32 11.89 17.32
C GLY A 23 22.70 13.06 16.57
N ASN A 24 22.88 14.29 17.06
CA ASN A 24 22.47 15.52 16.38
C ASN A 24 23.14 15.62 15.00
N GLU A 25 24.46 15.43 14.95
CA GLU A 25 25.26 15.45 13.73
C GLU A 25 24.77 14.40 12.71
N PHE A 26 24.56 13.16 13.17
CA PHE A 26 24.02 12.09 12.32
C PHE A 26 22.64 12.44 11.77
N LEU A 27 21.72 12.93 12.60
CA LEU A 27 20.37 13.24 12.18
C LEU A 27 20.32 14.41 11.19
N ASN A 28 21.09 15.48 11.43
CA ASN A 28 21.17 16.60 10.50
C ASN A 28 21.73 16.16 9.14
N LYS A 29 22.76 15.32 9.10
CA LYS A 29 23.21 14.72 7.83
C LYS A 29 22.18 13.78 7.22
N TYR A 30 21.46 13.00 8.02
CA TYR A 30 20.37 12.14 7.55
C TYR A 30 19.24 12.95 6.86
N VAL A 31 18.88 14.10 7.43
CA VAL A 31 17.85 15.02 6.91
C VAL A 31 18.15 15.41 5.46
N TYR A 32 19.39 15.77 5.16
CA TYR A 32 19.81 16.18 3.81
C TYR A 32 20.29 15.03 2.93
N GLY A 33 20.40 13.81 3.49
CA GLY A 33 20.91 12.63 2.79
C GLY A 33 22.44 12.60 2.65
N ASP A 34 23.16 13.31 3.50
CA ASP A 34 24.62 13.50 3.52
C ASP A 34 25.36 12.51 4.45
N LEU A 35 24.89 11.26 4.52
CA LEU A 35 25.48 10.24 5.41
C LEU A 35 26.62 9.42 4.77
N GLN A 36 26.81 9.51 3.46
CA GLN A 36 27.80 8.72 2.73
C GLN A 36 28.60 9.64 1.80
N GLN A 37 29.92 9.68 1.99
CA GLN A 37 30.83 10.50 1.19
C GLN A 37 31.15 9.91 -0.20
N GLN A 38 30.69 8.71 -0.57
CA GLN A 38 31.19 8.00 -1.75
C GLN A 38 30.14 7.16 -2.48
N SER A 39 29.17 7.81 -3.11
CA SER A 39 28.41 7.17 -4.20
C SER A 39 28.05 8.22 -5.23
N ASN A 40 28.85 8.29 -6.31
CA ASN A 40 28.70 9.24 -7.42
C ASN A 40 27.32 9.15 -8.13
N ASN A 41 26.43 8.24 -7.75
CA ASN A 41 25.16 7.96 -8.41
C ASN A 41 23.91 8.09 -7.52
N ARG A 42 24.01 8.53 -6.26
CA ARG A 42 22.81 8.73 -5.41
C ARG A 42 22.48 10.21 -5.26
N LYS A 43 21.32 10.60 -5.80
CA LYS A 43 20.74 11.94 -5.61
C LYS A 43 20.51 12.19 -4.12
N MET A 44 21.18 13.20 -3.56
CA MET A 44 20.88 13.71 -2.23
C MET A 44 19.41 14.15 -2.19
N THR A 45 18.67 13.65 -1.20
CA THR A 45 17.23 13.88 -1.11
C THR A 45 16.85 14.25 0.31
N VAL A 46 16.43 15.51 0.46
CA VAL A 46 15.89 16.05 1.69
C VAL A 46 14.68 15.22 2.14
N LYS A 47 14.70 14.80 3.41
CA LYS A 47 13.64 14.01 4.06
C LYS A 47 12.46 14.91 4.44
N SER A 48 11.28 14.32 4.53
CA SER A 48 10.10 15.00 5.06
C SER A 48 10.10 14.97 6.58
N ASP A 49 9.42 15.92 7.20
CA ASP A 49 9.31 16.07 8.66
C ASP A 49 8.87 14.77 9.35
N GLU A 50 7.89 14.04 8.79
CA GLU A 50 7.45 12.73 9.31
C GLU A 50 8.58 11.68 9.33
N VAL A 51 9.46 11.69 8.32
CA VAL A 51 10.59 10.76 8.23
C VAL A 51 11.67 11.13 9.23
N ILE A 52 11.92 12.44 9.40
CA ILE A 52 12.87 12.97 10.38
C ILE A 52 12.43 12.59 11.80
N GLN A 53 11.17 12.85 12.15
CA GLN A 53 10.59 12.47 13.45
C GLN A 53 10.71 10.97 13.74
N LYS A 54 10.45 10.11 12.74
CA LYS A 54 10.61 8.66 12.91
C LYS A 54 12.07 8.26 13.17
N ALA A 55 13.01 8.88 12.46
CA ALA A 55 14.44 8.63 12.64
C ALA A 55 14.90 9.10 14.03
N GLU A 56 14.47 10.27 14.48
CA GLU A 56 14.72 10.80 15.83
C GLU A 56 14.26 9.85 16.93
N ILE A 57 13.00 9.39 16.86
CA ILE A 57 12.46 8.47 17.86
C ILE A 57 13.17 7.11 17.82
N ALA A 58 13.49 6.61 16.63
CA ALA A 58 14.24 5.36 16.50
C ALA A 58 15.64 5.48 17.10
N LEU A 59 16.36 6.57 16.81
CA LEU A 59 17.69 6.82 17.37
C LEU A 59 17.63 7.03 18.89
N SER A 60 16.59 7.72 19.37
CA SER A 60 16.37 7.95 20.80
C SER A 60 16.16 6.64 21.56
N ARG A 61 15.36 5.73 20.97
CA ARG A 61 15.17 4.37 21.50
C ARG A 61 16.45 3.54 21.45
N PHE A 62 17.27 3.72 20.42
CA PHE A 62 18.57 3.06 20.33
C PHE A 62 19.54 3.52 21.44
N TYR A 63 19.66 4.83 21.68
CA TYR A 63 20.44 5.39 22.78
C TYR A 63 19.94 4.89 24.14
N LYS A 64 18.62 4.85 24.33
CA LYS A 64 17.99 4.28 25.53
C LYS A 64 18.34 2.81 25.71
N TRP A 65 18.23 2.02 24.64
CA TRP A 65 18.56 0.60 24.68
C TRP A 65 20.04 0.38 25.05
N LEU A 66 20.97 1.17 24.49
CA LEU A 66 22.38 1.10 24.86
C LEU A 66 22.61 1.43 26.34
N PHE A 67 22.00 2.51 26.85
CA PHE A 67 22.18 2.94 28.23
C PHE A 67 21.66 1.91 29.27
N TYR A 68 20.53 1.25 29.00
CA TYR A 68 19.94 0.27 29.92
C TYR A 68 20.44 -1.16 29.72
N ASN A 69 21.25 -1.42 28.69
CA ASN A 69 21.82 -2.74 28.45
C ASN A 69 23.12 -2.87 29.25
N GLU A 70 23.14 -3.79 30.21
CA GLU A 70 24.24 -4.03 31.15
C GLU A 70 25.59 -4.34 30.48
N LYS A 71 25.58 -4.73 29.20
CA LYS A 71 26.80 -4.97 28.41
C LYS A 71 27.56 -3.70 28.04
N TYR A 72 26.95 -2.53 28.16
CA TYR A 72 27.53 -1.25 27.75
C TYR A 72 27.57 -0.26 28.92
N GLN A 73 28.73 0.34 29.15
CA GLN A 73 28.91 1.39 30.15
C GLN A 73 28.97 2.76 29.47
N MET A 74 27.79 3.29 29.11
CA MET A 74 27.69 4.57 28.40
C MET A 74 28.24 5.73 29.25
N LYS A 75 29.28 6.41 28.75
CA LYS A 75 30.04 7.42 29.51
C LYS A 75 29.39 8.80 29.54
N PHE A 76 28.69 9.17 28.45
CA PHE A 76 28.24 10.54 28.21
C PHE A 76 26.71 10.68 28.07
N ILE A 77 25.97 9.64 28.45
CA ILE A 77 24.50 9.63 28.45
C ILE A 77 24.04 9.36 29.89
N LYS A 78 23.05 10.12 30.34
CA LYS A 78 22.50 10.05 31.71
C LYS A 78 21.05 9.62 31.67
N LYS A 79 20.58 9.05 32.78
CA LYS A 79 19.17 8.64 32.94
C LYS A 79 18.18 9.80 32.69
N ASN A 80 18.55 11.02 33.10
CA ASN A 80 17.71 12.21 32.97
C ASN A 80 17.61 12.75 31.54
N ASP A 81 18.46 12.29 30.61
CA ASP A 81 18.36 12.67 29.20
C ASP A 81 17.12 12.05 28.52
N PHE A 82 16.58 10.97 29.10
CA PHE A 82 15.39 10.28 28.59
C PHE A 82 14.10 10.88 29.15
N VAL A 83 13.61 11.92 28.47
CA VAL A 83 12.35 12.58 28.82
C VAL A 83 11.17 11.89 28.13
N TYR A 84 10.06 11.75 28.84
CA TYR A 84 8.84 11.16 28.33
C TYR A 84 7.75 12.23 28.16
N LYS A 85 6.91 12.05 27.15
CA LYS A 85 5.71 12.85 26.92
C LYS A 85 4.50 11.95 26.90
N ASP A 86 3.44 12.39 27.54
CA ASP A 86 2.16 11.72 27.41
C ASP A 86 1.49 12.13 26.10
N SER A 87 0.87 11.15 25.47
CA SER A 87 -0.02 11.35 24.34
C SER A 87 -1.31 10.56 24.60
N PHE A 88 -2.43 11.07 24.13
CA PHE A 88 -3.69 10.35 24.18
C PHE A 88 -3.94 9.72 22.81
N ARG A 89 -4.24 8.42 22.81
CA ARG A 89 -4.56 7.68 21.59
C ARG A 89 -5.93 7.04 21.69
N PHE A 90 -6.58 6.92 20.54
CA PHE A 90 -7.83 6.18 20.40
C PHE A 90 -7.52 4.73 20.05
N ASN A 91 -8.15 3.79 20.73
CA ASN A 91 -8.18 2.41 20.26
C ASN A 91 -9.27 2.22 19.19
N ILE A 92 -9.35 1.00 18.65
CA ILE A 92 -10.29 0.60 17.58
C ILE A 92 -11.77 0.79 18.01
N ASN A 93 -12.04 0.83 19.32
CA ASN A 93 -13.34 1.07 19.93
C ASN A 93 -13.53 2.53 20.39
N HIS A 94 -12.74 3.48 19.87
CA HIS A 94 -12.74 4.90 20.23
C HIS A 94 -12.48 5.20 21.71
N LYS A 95 -11.96 4.24 22.47
CA LYS A 95 -11.54 4.49 23.85
C LYS A 95 -10.20 5.23 23.87
N ILE A 96 -10.16 6.32 24.64
CA ILE A 96 -8.94 7.10 24.87
C ILE A 96 -8.07 6.34 25.87
N PHE A 97 -6.80 6.14 25.55
CA PHE A 97 -5.79 5.67 26.48
C PHE A 97 -4.55 6.56 26.44
N ARG A 98 -3.90 6.68 27.60
CA ARG A 98 -2.64 7.40 27.75
C ARG A 98 -1.50 6.51 27.23
N ASP A 99 -0.77 7.01 26.24
CA ASP A 99 0.44 6.43 25.70
C ASP A 99 1.62 7.35 26.02
N THR A 100 2.52 6.88 26.89
CA THR A 100 3.69 7.62 27.32
C THR A 100 4.85 7.32 26.36
N GLY A 101 5.12 8.28 25.47
CA GLY A 101 6.16 8.16 24.45
C GLY A 101 7.47 8.82 24.87
N LEU A 102 8.61 8.23 24.50
CA LEU A 102 9.92 8.87 24.62
C LEU A 102 9.95 10.13 23.72
N LYS A 103 10.35 11.28 24.27
CA LYS A 103 10.66 12.49 23.49
C LYS A 103 12.00 12.29 22.79
N SER A 104 12.18 12.94 21.64
CA SER A 104 13.48 12.94 20.97
C SER A 104 14.56 13.50 21.91
N LEU A 105 15.71 12.82 21.95
CA LEU A 105 16.90 13.30 22.66
C LEU A 105 17.66 14.36 21.87
N PHE A 106 17.30 14.59 20.60
CA PHE A 106 18.13 15.29 19.64
C PHE A 106 17.52 16.62 19.20
N THR A 107 18.39 17.53 18.82
CA THR A 107 18.05 18.78 18.15
C THR A 107 18.34 18.61 16.67
N VAL A 108 17.29 18.62 15.85
CA VAL A 108 17.37 18.35 14.41
C VAL A 108 16.74 19.50 13.64
N GLU A 109 17.36 19.84 12.51
CA GLU A 109 16.80 20.80 11.57
C GLU A 109 15.62 20.21 10.80
N TYR A 110 14.54 20.98 10.74
CA TYR A 110 13.36 20.66 9.95
C TYR A 110 13.31 21.57 8.73
N PRO A 111 13.63 21.06 7.53
CA PRO A 111 13.57 21.85 6.30
C PRO A 111 12.14 22.07 5.81
N HIS A 112 11.13 21.56 6.53
CA HIS A 112 9.70 21.70 6.24
C HIS A 112 9.35 21.38 4.79
N LYS A 113 9.89 20.26 4.31
CA LYS A 113 9.68 19.84 2.92
C LYS A 113 8.18 19.61 2.68
N PRO A 114 7.54 20.37 1.77
CA PRO A 114 6.12 20.20 1.52
C PRO A 114 5.86 18.78 1.01
N SER A 115 4.96 18.07 1.70
CA SER A 115 4.47 16.78 1.26
C SER A 115 3.14 16.97 0.56
N LEU A 116 3.04 16.46 -0.67
CA LEU A 116 1.74 16.35 -1.34
C LEU A 116 0.81 15.51 -0.47
N GLN A 117 -0.41 16.00 -0.27
CA GLN A 117 -1.45 15.25 0.42
C GLN A 117 -1.77 13.98 -0.36
N LYS A 118 -2.14 12.91 0.34
CA LYS A 118 -2.51 11.66 -0.32
C LYS A 118 -3.95 11.81 -0.82
N ILE A 119 -4.22 11.28 -2.01
CA ILE A 119 -5.60 11.17 -2.49
C ILE A 119 -6.32 10.11 -1.67
N GLU A 120 -7.37 10.53 -0.97
CA GLU A 120 -8.21 9.68 -0.12
C GLU A 120 -9.61 9.47 -0.67
N SER A 121 -9.95 10.08 -1.81
CA SER A 121 -11.25 9.93 -2.47
C SER A 121 -11.11 9.89 -4.01
N PRO A 122 -10.39 8.91 -4.58
CA PRO A 122 -10.32 8.78 -6.03
C PRO A 122 -11.70 8.34 -6.55
N ASP A 123 -12.15 8.92 -7.67
CA ASP A 123 -13.43 8.57 -8.28
C ASP A 123 -13.32 7.37 -9.23
N GLU A 124 -14.47 6.98 -9.79
CA GLU A 124 -14.57 5.89 -10.76
C GLU A 124 -13.77 6.15 -12.04
N LEU A 125 -13.87 7.36 -12.63
CA LEU A 125 -13.15 7.71 -13.85
C LEU A 125 -11.63 7.58 -13.67
N MET A 126 -11.09 8.06 -12.54
CA MET A 126 -9.67 7.95 -12.21
C MET A 126 -9.23 6.48 -12.12
N VAL A 127 -9.99 5.66 -11.40
CA VAL A 127 -9.65 4.23 -11.19
C VAL A 127 -9.79 3.43 -12.48
N TYR A 128 -10.85 3.65 -13.26
CA TYR A 128 -11.05 2.95 -14.53
C TYR A 128 -9.99 3.36 -15.56
N THR A 129 -9.67 4.65 -15.63
CA THR A 129 -8.57 5.14 -16.50
C THR A 129 -7.23 4.54 -16.07
N LEU A 130 -6.97 4.42 -14.77
CA LEU A 130 -5.75 3.79 -14.26
C LEU A 130 -5.67 2.30 -14.62
N LEU A 131 -6.79 1.57 -14.60
CA LEU A 131 -6.83 0.18 -15.06
C LEU A 131 -6.47 0.09 -16.54
N GLU A 132 -7.01 0.95 -17.41
CA GLU A 132 -6.67 0.99 -18.83
C GLU A 132 -5.20 1.38 -19.07
N VAL A 133 -4.68 2.36 -18.31
CA VAL A 133 -3.27 2.72 -18.33
C VAL A 133 -2.39 1.54 -17.91
N SER A 134 -2.77 0.80 -16.87
CA SER A 134 -2.03 -0.38 -16.44
C SER A 134 -2.01 -1.47 -17.50
N LYS A 135 -3.14 -1.74 -18.17
CA LYS A 135 -3.22 -2.73 -19.26
C LYS A 135 -2.25 -2.39 -20.40
N GLN A 136 -2.06 -1.11 -20.69
CA GLN A 136 -1.16 -0.69 -21.76
C GLN A 136 0.31 -0.64 -21.34
N PHE A 137 0.63 -0.11 -20.16
CA PHE A 137 2.01 0.24 -19.78
C PHE A 137 2.65 -0.70 -18.75
N ASP A 138 1.85 -1.43 -17.96
CA ASP A 138 2.32 -2.46 -17.03
C ASP A 138 1.26 -3.54 -16.77
N PRO A 139 0.99 -4.44 -17.75
CA PRO A 139 -0.12 -5.41 -17.69
C PRO A 139 -0.06 -6.33 -16.46
N MET A 140 1.15 -6.62 -15.97
CA MET A 140 1.38 -7.42 -14.75
C MET A 140 0.70 -6.80 -13.51
N LEU A 141 0.55 -5.47 -13.47
CA LEU A 141 -0.09 -4.79 -12.35
C LEU A 141 -1.60 -4.63 -12.48
N THR A 142 -2.20 -4.93 -13.64
CA THR A 142 -3.64 -4.70 -13.84
C THR A 142 -4.48 -5.47 -12.83
N LEU A 143 -4.22 -6.76 -12.64
CA LEU A 143 -4.91 -7.54 -11.62
C LEU A 143 -4.57 -7.06 -10.19
N ALA A 144 -3.33 -6.63 -9.94
CA ALA A 144 -2.93 -6.11 -8.64
C ALA A 144 -3.73 -4.86 -8.25
N ILE A 145 -3.88 -3.94 -9.19
CA ILE A 145 -4.67 -2.71 -9.04
C ILE A 145 -6.14 -3.07 -8.85
N ALA A 146 -6.69 -3.96 -9.67
CA ALA A 146 -8.08 -4.42 -9.56
C ALA A 146 -8.38 -5.07 -8.20
N LEU A 147 -7.50 -5.93 -7.68
CA LEU A 147 -7.68 -6.54 -6.34
C LEU A 147 -7.69 -5.49 -5.22
N GLN A 148 -6.94 -4.39 -5.36
CA GLN A 148 -7.00 -3.32 -4.38
C GLN A 148 -8.24 -2.43 -4.52
N SER A 149 -8.61 -2.06 -5.76
CA SER A 149 -9.73 -1.16 -6.03
C SER A 149 -11.10 -1.83 -5.88
N PHE A 150 -11.18 -3.12 -6.17
CA PHE A 150 -12.44 -3.87 -6.19
C PHE A 150 -12.54 -4.90 -5.06
N GLY A 151 -11.41 -5.38 -4.54
CA GLY A 151 -11.38 -6.28 -3.39
C GLY A 151 -11.04 -5.58 -2.07
N GLY A 152 -10.67 -4.30 -2.11
CA GLY A 152 -10.21 -3.57 -0.95
C GLY A 152 -8.88 -4.09 -0.39
N LEU A 153 -8.12 -4.94 -1.08
CA LEU A 153 -6.91 -5.53 -0.53
C LEU A 153 -5.83 -4.48 -0.19
N ARG A 154 -5.08 -4.72 0.87
CA ARG A 154 -3.87 -3.93 1.17
C ARG A 154 -2.75 -4.31 0.20
N ARG A 155 -1.86 -3.36 -0.10
CA ARG A 155 -0.69 -3.56 -0.97
C ARG A 155 0.11 -4.83 -0.64
N GLY A 156 0.35 -5.08 0.65
CA GLY A 156 1.08 -6.27 1.12
C GLY A 156 0.31 -7.57 0.91
N GLU A 157 -1.02 -7.55 1.01
CA GLU A 157 -1.90 -8.70 0.77
C GLU A 157 -1.89 -9.07 -0.73
N VAL A 158 -1.88 -8.07 -1.62
CA VAL A 158 -1.77 -8.28 -3.07
C VAL A 158 -0.45 -8.95 -3.46
N CYS A 159 0.67 -8.57 -2.86
CA CYS A 159 1.95 -9.22 -3.13
C CYS A 159 2.05 -10.66 -2.58
N GLN A 160 1.03 -11.13 -1.85
CA GLN A 160 0.96 -12.48 -1.28
C GLN A 160 0.02 -13.40 -2.08
N ILE A 161 -0.50 -12.96 -3.22
CA ILE A 161 -1.45 -13.75 -4.01
C ILE A 161 -0.71 -14.76 -4.89
N CYS A 162 -1.12 -16.02 -4.78
CA CYS A 162 -0.78 -17.11 -5.68
C CYS A 162 -2.08 -17.79 -6.19
N ARG A 163 -1.97 -18.63 -7.21
CA ARG A 163 -3.12 -19.29 -7.87
C ARG A 163 -4.05 -20.00 -6.88
N GLU A 164 -3.46 -20.73 -5.94
CA GLU A 164 -4.16 -21.58 -4.95
C GLU A 164 -5.00 -20.77 -3.95
N ARG A 165 -4.73 -19.47 -3.81
CA ARG A 165 -5.42 -18.60 -2.86
C ARG A 165 -6.68 -17.97 -3.46
N ILE A 166 -6.94 -18.15 -4.75
CA ILE A 166 -8.14 -17.61 -5.41
C ILE A 166 -9.17 -18.71 -5.55
N SER A 167 -10.38 -18.44 -5.08
CA SER A 167 -11.55 -19.31 -5.30
C SER A 167 -12.64 -18.52 -6.00
N ILE A 168 -13.16 -19.07 -7.09
CA ILE A 168 -14.21 -18.45 -7.91
C ILE A 168 -15.35 -19.45 -8.04
N ILE A 169 -16.57 -19.01 -7.74
CA ILE A 169 -17.79 -19.80 -7.96
C ILE A 169 -18.52 -19.19 -9.16
N ASN A 170 -18.63 -19.97 -10.24
CA ASN A 170 -19.11 -19.50 -11.54
C ASN A 170 -20.10 -20.49 -12.21
N PRO A 171 -21.28 -20.76 -11.61
CA PRO A 171 -22.28 -21.60 -12.24
C PRO A 171 -22.83 -20.94 -13.51
N SER A 172 -22.99 -21.71 -14.57
CA SER A 172 -23.61 -21.25 -15.83
C SER A 172 -23.01 -19.95 -16.40
N ARG A 173 -21.69 -19.76 -16.26
CA ARG A 173 -20.92 -18.58 -16.71
C ARG A 173 -21.28 -17.26 -15.99
N GLN A 174 -22.04 -17.32 -14.89
CA GLN A 174 -22.25 -16.19 -13.99
C GLN A 174 -21.36 -16.30 -12.75
N VAL A 175 -20.48 -15.32 -12.55
CA VAL A 175 -19.63 -15.26 -11.35
C VAL A 175 -20.45 -14.78 -10.17
N ILE A 176 -20.70 -15.68 -9.22
CA ILE A 176 -21.48 -15.40 -8.00
C ILE A 176 -20.61 -15.25 -6.75
N SER A 177 -19.33 -15.64 -6.83
CA SER A 177 -18.36 -15.41 -5.76
C SER A 177 -16.94 -15.37 -6.30
N PHE A 178 -16.13 -14.49 -5.73
CA PHE A 178 -14.69 -14.43 -5.86
C PHE A 178 -14.13 -14.17 -4.47
N SER A 179 -13.24 -15.05 -4.00
CA SER A 179 -12.61 -14.89 -2.70
C SER A 179 -11.10 -15.12 -2.79
N VAL A 180 -10.38 -14.43 -1.92
CA VAL A 180 -8.95 -14.55 -1.72
C VAL A 180 -8.69 -15.08 -0.31
N ASP A 181 -7.98 -16.19 -0.20
CA ASP A 181 -7.46 -16.66 1.08
C ASP A 181 -6.33 -15.76 1.54
N LEU A 182 -6.51 -15.07 2.67
CA LEU A 182 -5.53 -14.23 3.35
C LEU A 182 -5.24 -14.75 4.77
N ARG A 183 -5.49 -16.02 5.10
CA ARG A 183 -5.34 -16.54 6.47
C ARG A 183 -3.88 -16.72 6.91
N GLN A 184 -2.95 -16.84 5.98
CA GLN A 184 -1.54 -17.07 6.26
C GLN A 184 -0.66 -16.49 5.16
N GLU A 185 0.57 -16.11 5.51
CA GLU A 185 1.58 -15.64 4.55
C GLU A 185 2.31 -16.82 3.91
N TYR A 186 2.56 -16.75 2.60
CA TYR A 186 3.31 -17.74 1.85
C TYR A 186 4.70 -17.21 1.47
N MET A 187 5.66 -18.12 1.47
CA MET A 187 6.98 -17.88 0.89
C MET A 187 6.88 -18.04 -0.63
N LEU A 188 6.76 -16.92 -1.35
CA LEU A 188 6.60 -16.90 -2.80
C LEU A 188 7.92 -16.67 -3.55
N ARG A 189 9.06 -16.81 -2.86
CA ARG A 189 10.38 -16.54 -3.42
C ARG A 189 11.40 -17.53 -2.89
N SER A 190 12.24 -18.04 -3.79
CA SER A 190 13.34 -18.94 -3.47
C SER A 190 14.47 -18.30 -2.65
N ASP A 191 14.59 -16.97 -2.67
CA ASP A 191 15.62 -16.24 -1.92
C ASP A 191 15.19 -15.83 -0.51
N GLY A 192 14.05 -16.32 -0.03
CA GLY A 192 13.55 -16.04 1.33
C GLY A 192 13.08 -14.61 1.55
N ILE A 193 13.11 -13.74 0.53
CA ILE A 193 12.64 -12.37 0.64
C ILE A 193 11.11 -12.36 0.74
N ARG A 194 10.58 -11.76 1.81
CA ARG A 194 9.14 -11.56 1.97
C ARG A 194 8.59 -10.65 0.85
N THR A 195 7.58 -11.12 0.13
CA THR A 195 6.92 -10.33 -0.92
C THR A 195 5.96 -9.29 -0.36
N GLY A 196 5.26 -9.63 0.73
CA GLY A 196 4.27 -8.80 1.37
C GLY A 196 4.00 -9.22 2.80
N ASN A 197 3.01 -8.57 3.41
CA ASN A 197 2.60 -8.85 4.78
C ASN A 197 1.07 -8.85 4.86
N ILE A 198 0.55 -9.81 5.63
CA ILE A 198 -0.87 -9.93 5.96
C ILE A 198 -1.06 -9.46 7.40
N LYS A 199 -1.66 -8.29 7.54
CA LYS A 199 -1.91 -7.69 8.87
C LYS A 199 -3.05 -8.37 9.62
N ILE A 200 -4.07 -8.83 8.90
CA ILE A 200 -5.28 -9.42 9.46
C ILE A 200 -5.59 -10.70 8.67
N PRO A 201 -5.31 -11.87 9.27
CA PRO A 201 -5.66 -13.18 8.73
C PRO A 201 -7.17 -13.33 8.47
N ARG A 202 -7.59 -13.67 7.24
CA ARG A 202 -9.02 -13.85 6.88
C ARG A 202 -9.23 -14.50 5.52
N MET A 203 -10.47 -14.91 5.23
CA MET A 203 -10.95 -15.06 3.85
C MET A 203 -11.53 -13.71 3.39
N GLN A 204 -11.01 -13.16 2.30
CA GLN A 204 -11.46 -11.90 1.73
C GLN A 204 -12.41 -12.16 0.56
N ILE A 205 -13.68 -11.79 0.69
CA ILE A 205 -14.64 -11.83 -0.42
C ILE A 205 -14.63 -10.52 -1.20
N ILE A 206 -14.86 -10.58 -2.50
CA ILE A 206 -15.00 -9.41 -3.37
C ILE A 206 -16.46 -8.97 -3.40
N TYR A 207 -16.70 -7.66 -3.38
CA TYR A 207 -18.04 -7.08 -3.45
C TYR A 207 -18.73 -7.42 -4.78
N GLU A 208 -20.02 -7.77 -4.73
CA GLU A 208 -20.69 -8.44 -5.84
C GLU A 208 -20.77 -7.62 -7.13
N ALA A 209 -20.84 -6.29 -7.01
CA ALA A 209 -20.85 -5.38 -8.14
C ALA A 209 -19.61 -5.55 -9.03
N PHE A 210 -18.46 -5.92 -8.45
CA PHE A 210 -17.21 -6.06 -9.18
C PHE A 210 -16.91 -7.49 -9.67
N LEU A 211 -17.72 -8.49 -9.31
CA LEU A 211 -17.42 -9.90 -9.60
C LEU A 211 -17.17 -10.20 -11.10
N PRO A 212 -18.02 -9.73 -12.04
CA PRO A 212 -17.80 -9.98 -13.45
C PRO A 212 -16.47 -9.38 -13.95
N TYR A 213 -16.09 -8.23 -13.39
CA TYR A 213 -14.93 -7.43 -13.77
C TYR A 213 -13.63 -8.06 -13.29
N ILE A 214 -13.57 -8.34 -11.99
CA ILE A 214 -12.37 -8.94 -11.41
C ILE A 214 -12.12 -10.34 -11.96
N ALA A 215 -13.19 -11.10 -12.25
CA ALA A 215 -13.07 -12.40 -12.88
C ALA A 215 -12.51 -12.28 -14.31
N LYS A 216 -13.01 -11.34 -15.13
CA LYS A 216 -12.46 -11.10 -16.48
C LYS A 216 -10.98 -10.68 -16.40
N ILE A 217 -10.63 -9.71 -15.54
CA ILE A 217 -9.25 -9.24 -15.37
C ILE A 217 -8.35 -10.38 -14.89
N TYR A 218 -8.83 -11.22 -13.97
CA TYR A 218 -8.11 -12.40 -13.52
C TYR A 218 -7.84 -13.37 -14.68
N GLN A 219 -8.83 -13.70 -15.49
CA GLN A 219 -8.64 -14.57 -16.65
C GLN A 219 -7.67 -13.97 -17.68
N GLN A 220 -7.76 -12.67 -17.94
CA GLN A 220 -6.80 -11.96 -18.81
C GLN A 220 -5.38 -12.03 -18.23
N HIS A 221 -5.25 -11.88 -16.91
CA HIS A 221 -3.97 -11.98 -16.21
C HIS A 221 -3.37 -13.39 -16.32
N LEU A 222 -4.17 -14.45 -16.14
CA LEU A 222 -3.68 -15.83 -16.31
C LEU A 222 -3.20 -16.09 -17.74
N LYS A 223 -3.94 -15.63 -18.76
CA LYS A 223 -3.52 -15.70 -20.16
C LYS A 223 -2.21 -14.93 -20.40
N PHE A 224 -2.09 -13.74 -19.83
CA PHE A 224 -0.87 -12.94 -19.88
C PHE A 224 0.32 -13.69 -19.25
N LEU A 225 0.15 -14.32 -18.08
CA LEU A 225 1.20 -15.13 -17.46
C LEU A 225 1.61 -16.31 -18.35
N GLN A 226 0.63 -16.99 -18.97
CA GLN A 226 0.88 -18.12 -19.86
C GLN A 226 1.69 -17.70 -21.10
N ILE A 227 1.24 -16.66 -21.81
CA ILE A 227 1.89 -16.16 -23.04
C ILE A 227 3.33 -15.72 -22.78
N ASN A 228 3.60 -15.13 -21.62
CA ASN A 228 4.92 -14.62 -21.26
C ASN A 228 5.79 -15.66 -20.50
N GLY A 229 5.33 -16.91 -20.37
CA GLY A 229 6.08 -17.98 -19.71
C GLY A 229 6.22 -17.84 -18.18
N PHE A 230 5.46 -16.94 -17.56
CA PHE A 230 5.45 -16.73 -16.11
C PHE A 230 4.61 -17.77 -15.36
N ASP A 231 3.81 -18.56 -16.07
CA ASP A 231 2.94 -19.57 -15.46
C ASP A 231 3.68 -20.75 -14.83
N LYS A 232 4.99 -20.84 -15.06
CA LYS A 232 5.87 -21.89 -14.51
C LYS A 232 6.52 -21.48 -13.18
N ASP A 233 6.06 -20.40 -12.54
CA ASP A 233 6.58 -20.01 -11.23
C ASP A 233 6.35 -21.14 -10.20
N PRO A 234 7.41 -21.64 -9.55
CA PRO A 234 7.30 -22.82 -8.68
C PRO A 234 6.50 -22.56 -7.39
N TYR A 235 6.21 -21.30 -7.06
CA TYR A 235 5.42 -20.91 -5.89
C TYR A 235 4.00 -20.45 -6.27
N GLY A 236 3.62 -20.58 -7.55
CA GLY A 236 2.31 -20.18 -8.06
C GLY A 236 2.04 -18.68 -7.99
N ALA A 237 3.07 -17.84 -7.80
CA ALA A 237 2.90 -16.42 -7.59
C ALA A 237 2.24 -15.74 -8.79
N LEU A 238 1.21 -14.93 -8.56
CA LEU A 238 0.51 -14.26 -9.66
C LEU A 238 1.20 -12.99 -10.13
N PHE A 239 2.01 -12.36 -9.28
CA PHE A 239 2.67 -11.10 -9.62
C PHE A 239 4.17 -11.33 -9.70
N ILE A 240 4.73 -11.28 -10.91
CA ILE A 240 6.15 -11.50 -11.15
C ILE A 240 6.88 -10.17 -11.33
N GLY A 241 8.00 -10.03 -10.62
CA GLY A 241 8.89 -8.88 -10.65
C GLY A 241 10.16 -9.16 -11.46
N LYS A 242 11.25 -8.48 -11.08
CA LYS A 242 12.56 -8.68 -11.71
C LYS A 242 13.10 -10.09 -11.45
N ASN A 243 13.91 -10.57 -12.38
CA ASN A 243 14.60 -11.87 -12.32
C ASN A 243 13.62 -13.06 -12.16
N ASN A 244 12.41 -12.94 -12.72
CA ASN A 244 11.36 -13.96 -12.65
C ASN A 244 10.99 -14.39 -11.22
N LYS A 245 11.14 -13.49 -10.24
CA LYS A 245 10.75 -13.75 -8.84
C LYS A 245 9.49 -12.98 -8.51
N ALA A 246 8.69 -13.50 -7.57
CA ALA A 246 7.48 -12.84 -7.12
C ALA A 246 7.72 -11.38 -6.69
N LEU A 247 6.74 -10.53 -7.00
CA LEU A 247 6.77 -9.09 -6.84
C LEU A 247 6.75 -8.70 -5.35
N THR A 248 7.70 -7.87 -4.94
CA THR A 248 7.71 -7.34 -3.58
C THR A 248 6.85 -6.08 -3.44
N THR A 249 6.41 -5.80 -2.22
CA THR A 249 5.61 -4.60 -1.87
C THR A 249 6.28 -3.29 -2.32
N ASN A 250 7.61 -3.21 -2.21
CA ASN A 250 8.38 -2.04 -2.67
C ASN A 250 8.41 -1.94 -4.19
N SER A 251 8.62 -3.06 -4.88
CA SER A 251 8.61 -3.10 -6.34
C SER A 251 7.23 -2.75 -6.90
N TYR A 252 6.16 -3.28 -6.29
CA TYR A 252 4.80 -2.94 -6.65
C TYR A 252 4.54 -1.44 -6.50
N GLY A 253 4.85 -0.84 -5.34
CA GLY A 253 4.69 0.60 -5.14
C GLY A 253 5.50 1.45 -6.12
N SER A 254 6.73 1.04 -6.44
CA SER A 254 7.57 1.73 -7.43
C SER A 254 6.99 1.65 -8.85
N ARG A 255 6.53 0.48 -9.27
CA ARG A 255 5.88 0.26 -10.59
C ARG A 255 4.57 1.04 -10.70
N PHE A 256 3.73 0.98 -9.67
CA PHE A 256 2.49 1.75 -9.58
C PHE A 256 2.74 3.25 -9.77
N ASN A 257 3.75 3.81 -9.08
CA ASN A 257 4.09 5.23 -9.23
C ASN A 257 4.52 5.62 -10.65
N ARG A 258 5.03 4.68 -11.46
CA ARG A 258 5.35 4.93 -12.87
C ARG A 258 4.12 5.00 -13.78
N LEU A 259 2.99 4.44 -13.35
CA LEU A 259 1.71 4.57 -14.07
C LEU A 259 1.05 5.94 -13.84
N ILE A 260 1.35 6.61 -12.73
CA ILE A 260 0.68 7.87 -12.37
C ILE A 260 0.90 8.99 -13.40
N PRO A 261 2.12 9.24 -13.92
CA PRO A 261 2.30 10.22 -15.01
C PRO A 261 1.47 9.89 -16.25
N LYS A 262 1.29 8.61 -16.59
CA LYS A 262 0.48 8.15 -17.73
C LYS A 262 -1.02 8.30 -17.48
N LEU A 263 -1.46 8.12 -16.24
CA LEU A 263 -2.81 8.45 -15.81
C LEU A 263 -3.09 9.95 -15.97
N ILE A 264 -2.17 10.80 -15.48
CA ILE A 264 -2.28 12.26 -15.61
C ILE A 264 -2.35 12.67 -17.09
N GLU A 265 -1.48 12.12 -17.93
CA GLU A 265 -1.48 12.35 -19.38
C GLU A 265 -2.84 12.01 -20.01
N ARG A 266 -3.38 10.81 -19.71
CA ARG A 266 -4.67 10.38 -20.27
C ARG A 266 -5.83 11.27 -19.81
N LEU A 267 -5.89 11.60 -18.52
CA LEU A 267 -6.92 12.48 -17.98
C LEU A 267 -6.80 13.90 -18.53
N GLY A 268 -5.58 14.40 -18.74
CA GLY A 268 -5.34 15.70 -19.38
C GLY A 268 -5.85 15.75 -20.81
N VAL A 269 -5.64 14.69 -21.61
CA VAL A 269 -6.22 14.59 -22.96
C VAL A 269 -7.74 14.63 -22.91
N MET A 270 -8.36 13.85 -22.02
CA MET A 270 -9.82 13.84 -21.85
C MET A 270 -10.36 15.21 -21.40
N ALA A 271 -9.65 15.89 -20.50
CA ALA A 271 -9.99 17.23 -20.03
C ALA A 271 -9.96 18.25 -21.17
N ASN A 272 -8.93 18.22 -22.01
CA ASN A 272 -8.81 19.08 -23.19
C ASN A 272 -9.91 18.82 -24.24
N SER A 273 -10.49 17.62 -24.25
CA SER A 273 -11.65 17.26 -25.07
C SER A 273 -13.00 17.63 -24.43
N GLY A 274 -13.02 18.38 -23.33
CA GLY A 274 -14.23 18.88 -22.68
C GLY A 274 -14.80 17.99 -21.57
N ASN A 275 -14.11 16.94 -21.15
CA ASN A 275 -14.58 16.10 -20.03
C ASN A 275 -14.29 16.77 -18.67
N VAL A 276 -15.33 17.30 -18.03
CA VAL A 276 -15.25 18.03 -16.75
C VAL A 276 -14.69 17.15 -15.62
N ASN A 277 -15.14 15.90 -15.50
CA ASN A 277 -14.65 14.99 -14.45
C ASN A 277 -13.16 14.66 -14.65
N ALA A 278 -12.72 14.54 -15.91
CA ALA A 278 -11.31 14.36 -16.21
C ALA A 278 -10.47 15.59 -15.82
N ALA A 279 -10.99 16.81 -16.02
CA ALA A 279 -10.32 18.04 -15.61
C ALA A 279 -10.15 18.13 -14.08
N ILE A 280 -11.19 17.79 -13.32
CA ILE A 280 -11.14 17.72 -11.85
C ILE A 280 -10.09 16.71 -11.39
N ASN A 281 -10.10 15.51 -11.96
CA ASN A 281 -9.15 14.45 -11.62
C ASN A 281 -7.71 14.82 -12.00
N PHE A 282 -7.51 15.48 -13.13
CA PHE A 282 -6.22 16.00 -13.57
C PHE A 282 -5.67 17.03 -12.58
N GLU A 283 -6.48 18.01 -12.18
CA GLU A 283 -6.10 19.01 -11.17
C GLU A 283 -5.78 18.34 -9.82
N MET A 284 -6.60 17.38 -9.39
CA MET A 284 -6.37 16.63 -8.16
C MET A 284 -5.03 15.89 -8.18
N LEU A 285 -4.67 15.22 -9.29
CA LEU A 285 -3.43 14.46 -9.42
C LEU A 285 -2.17 15.32 -9.60
N THR A 286 -2.30 16.56 -10.06
CA THR A 286 -1.17 17.50 -10.15
C THR A 286 -0.84 18.14 -8.80
N LYS A 287 -1.85 18.30 -7.93
CA LYS A 287 -1.70 18.89 -6.58
C LYS A 287 -1.50 17.84 -5.47
N ASN A 288 -1.90 16.60 -5.69
CA ASN A 288 -1.89 15.54 -4.67
C ASN A 288 -1.15 14.30 -5.15
N LYS A 289 -0.89 13.39 -4.20
CA LYS A 289 -0.19 12.13 -4.44
C LYS A 289 -1.16 10.95 -4.42
N MET A 290 -1.34 10.31 -5.56
CA MET A 290 -1.97 8.99 -5.61
C MET A 290 -0.97 7.92 -5.12
N THR A 291 -1.46 7.00 -4.30
CA THR A 291 -0.68 5.83 -3.86
C THR A 291 -1.52 4.57 -4.03
N THR A 292 -0.90 3.39 -3.88
CA THR A 292 -1.64 2.12 -3.84
C THR A 292 -2.71 2.08 -2.74
N HIS A 293 -2.62 2.93 -1.71
CA HIS A 293 -3.65 2.99 -0.66
C HIS A 293 -4.89 3.76 -1.11
N SER A 294 -4.73 4.70 -2.04
CA SER A 294 -5.83 5.44 -2.69
C SER A 294 -6.86 4.49 -3.30
N LEU A 295 -6.43 3.36 -3.87
CA LEU A 295 -7.33 2.32 -4.40
C LEU A 295 -8.23 1.70 -3.32
N ARG A 296 -7.72 1.48 -2.10
CA ARG A 296 -8.52 0.94 -1.00
C ARG A 296 -9.50 1.98 -0.45
N TYR A 297 -9.16 3.27 -0.53
CA TYR A 297 -10.10 4.33 -0.21
C TYR A 297 -11.26 4.36 -1.21
N PHE A 298 -10.98 4.33 -2.52
CA PHE A 298 -12.02 4.17 -3.56
C PHE A 298 -12.96 3.01 -3.27
N PHE A 299 -12.40 1.82 -3.00
CA PHE A 299 -13.21 0.65 -2.64
C PHE A 299 -14.16 0.93 -1.47
N THR A 300 -13.65 1.61 -0.44
CA THR A 300 -14.41 1.90 0.77
C THR A 300 -15.55 2.87 0.48
N GLU A 301 -15.27 3.97 -0.21
CA GLU A 301 -16.28 4.96 -0.58
C GLU A 301 -17.33 4.37 -1.51
N TYR A 302 -16.91 3.62 -2.53
CA TYR A 302 -17.81 2.97 -3.48
C TYR A 302 -18.84 2.06 -2.77
N VAL A 303 -18.38 1.22 -1.85
CA VAL A 303 -19.24 0.32 -1.07
C VAL A 303 -20.08 1.13 -0.06
N ALA A 304 -19.50 2.14 0.61
CA ALA A 304 -20.20 2.93 1.63
C ALA A 304 -21.36 3.77 1.08
N GLN A 305 -21.31 4.16 -0.20
CA GLN A 305 -22.43 4.82 -0.88
C GLN A 305 -23.64 3.89 -1.10
N ARG A 306 -23.44 2.57 -1.01
CA ARG A 306 -24.43 1.55 -1.38
C ARG A 306 -24.83 0.65 -0.21
N GLU A 307 -24.00 0.56 0.82
CA GLU A 307 -24.11 -0.40 1.88
C GLU A 307 -23.84 0.25 3.26
N PRO A 308 -24.49 -0.23 4.32
CA PRO A 308 -24.24 0.28 5.67
C PRO A 308 -22.81 -0.06 6.14
N SER A 309 -22.29 0.74 7.08
CA SER A 309 -20.90 0.66 7.58
C SER A 309 -20.45 -0.74 8.01
N HIS A 310 -21.36 -1.54 8.55
CA HIS A 310 -21.07 -2.89 9.01
C HIS A 310 -20.85 -3.89 7.85
N ILE A 311 -21.43 -3.64 6.67
CA ILE A 311 -21.18 -4.40 5.43
C ILE A 311 -19.89 -3.89 4.77
N VAL A 312 -19.63 -2.59 4.78
CA VAL A 312 -18.35 -2.00 4.34
C VAL A 312 -17.19 -2.62 5.10
N ALA A 313 -17.28 -2.71 6.44
CA ALA A 313 -16.25 -3.32 7.27
C ALA A 313 -16.04 -4.81 6.96
N MET A 314 -17.10 -5.55 6.64
CA MET A 314 -17.00 -6.94 6.21
C MET A 314 -16.22 -7.04 4.90
N TYR A 315 -16.59 -6.25 3.90
CA TYR A 315 -15.95 -6.24 2.59
C TYR A 315 -14.53 -5.69 2.59
N ARG A 316 -14.19 -4.79 3.52
CA ARG A 316 -12.80 -4.35 3.75
C ARG A 316 -11.95 -5.41 4.47
N GLY A 317 -12.60 -6.43 5.03
CA GLY A 317 -11.95 -7.44 5.83
C GLY A 317 -11.53 -6.96 7.23
N ASP A 318 -12.30 -6.03 7.79
CA ASP A 318 -12.12 -5.48 9.13
C ASP A 318 -12.94 -6.29 10.18
N LYS A 319 -13.73 -7.30 9.76
CA LYS A 319 -14.56 -8.19 10.61
C LYS A 319 -14.09 -9.66 10.62
N SER A 320 -14.59 -10.46 11.57
CA SER A 320 -14.30 -11.90 11.72
C SER A 320 -14.91 -12.78 10.62
N ILE A 321 -14.40 -14.00 10.49
CA ILE A 321 -14.80 -15.01 9.50
C ILE A 321 -16.30 -15.36 9.61
N ASP A 322 -16.84 -15.47 10.82
CA ASP A 322 -18.23 -15.85 11.05
C ASP A 322 -19.22 -14.87 10.41
N SER A 323 -18.88 -13.57 10.43
CA SER A 323 -19.68 -12.53 9.78
C SER A 323 -19.75 -12.72 8.26
N VAL A 324 -18.64 -13.17 7.65
CA VAL A 324 -18.55 -13.43 6.21
C VAL A 324 -19.37 -14.66 5.82
N LEU A 325 -19.31 -15.74 6.60
CA LEU A 325 -20.07 -16.97 6.35
C LEU A 325 -21.59 -16.73 6.38
N ILE A 326 -22.07 -15.96 7.37
CA ILE A 326 -23.49 -15.58 7.47
C ILE A 326 -23.93 -14.78 6.22
N TYR A 327 -23.08 -13.86 5.74
CA TYR A 327 -23.39 -13.08 4.55
C TYR A 327 -23.43 -13.94 3.28
N LEU A 328 -22.46 -14.85 3.10
CA LEU A 328 -22.40 -15.76 1.96
C LEU A 328 -23.62 -16.70 1.89
N ALA A 329 -24.10 -17.16 3.05
CA ALA A 329 -25.34 -17.94 3.12
C ALA A 329 -26.55 -17.14 2.62
N LYS A 330 -26.62 -15.83 2.95
CA LYS A 330 -27.68 -14.92 2.50
C LYS A 330 -27.55 -14.53 1.02
N ALA A 331 -26.35 -14.52 0.45
CA ALA A 331 -26.12 -14.16 -0.96
C ALA A 331 -26.90 -15.05 -1.94
N ARG A 332 -27.11 -16.33 -1.61
CA ARG A 332 -27.94 -17.27 -2.40
C ARG A 332 -29.38 -16.78 -2.61
N PHE A 333 -29.91 -16.01 -1.66
CA PHE A 333 -31.26 -15.45 -1.73
C PHE A 333 -31.30 -14.06 -2.40
N ARG A 334 -30.15 -13.52 -2.83
CA ARG A 334 -30.00 -12.15 -3.37
C ARG A 334 -29.57 -12.10 -4.84
N VAL A 335 -29.81 -13.15 -5.62
CA VAL A 335 -29.37 -13.23 -7.03
C VAL A 335 -29.85 -12.03 -7.87
N LYS A 336 -31.12 -11.62 -7.75
CA LYS A 336 -31.66 -10.45 -8.48
C LYS A 336 -30.98 -9.14 -8.05
N TYR A 337 -30.72 -8.96 -6.75
CA TYR A 337 -29.99 -7.80 -6.26
C TYR A 337 -28.57 -7.76 -6.82
N ILE A 338 -27.86 -8.90 -6.79
CA ILE A 338 -26.51 -9.07 -7.35
C ILE A 338 -26.49 -8.72 -8.83
N GLN A 339 -27.46 -9.21 -9.60
CA GLN A 339 -27.59 -8.88 -11.03
C GLN A 339 -27.80 -7.38 -11.25
N ASN A 340 -28.68 -6.75 -10.47
CA ASN A 340 -28.95 -5.32 -10.59
C ASN A 340 -27.71 -4.46 -10.31
N ILE A 341 -26.96 -4.74 -9.25
CA ILE A 341 -25.75 -3.97 -8.92
C ILE A 341 -24.61 -4.24 -9.93
N GLN A 342 -24.52 -5.45 -10.48
CA GLN A 342 -23.56 -5.77 -11.54
C GLN A 342 -23.89 -5.02 -12.84
N ASN A 343 -25.18 -4.96 -13.21
CA ASN A 343 -25.64 -4.21 -14.37
C ASN A 343 -25.44 -2.70 -14.18
N SER A 344 -25.76 -2.16 -13.00
CA SER A 344 -25.50 -0.75 -12.68
C SER A 344 -24.02 -0.40 -12.82
N PHE A 345 -23.12 -1.19 -12.24
CA PHE A 345 -21.67 -0.96 -12.40
C PHE A 345 -21.26 -1.03 -13.87
N LYS A 346 -21.85 -1.95 -14.64
CA LYS A 346 -21.59 -2.07 -16.07
C LYS A 346 -21.97 -0.80 -16.81
N ASP A 347 -23.20 -0.36 -16.65
CA ASP A 347 -23.72 0.79 -17.37
C ASP A 347 -22.92 2.06 -17.00
N ASP A 348 -22.55 2.21 -15.72
CA ASP A 348 -21.68 3.29 -15.24
C ASP A 348 -20.30 3.24 -15.91
N TYR A 349 -19.65 2.08 -15.94
CA TYR A 349 -18.35 1.92 -16.60
C TYR A 349 -18.42 2.27 -18.09
N GLU A 350 -19.40 1.73 -18.81
CA GLU A 350 -19.54 1.94 -20.26
C GLU A 350 -19.82 3.41 -20.59
N LYS A 351 -20.66 4.06 -19.76
CA LYS A 351 -20.93 5.49 -19.85
C LYS A 351 -19.69 6.35 -19.59
N ILE A 352 -18.91 6.01 -18.56
CA ILE A 352 -17.71 6.77 -18.17
C ILE A 352 -16.59 6.60 -19.19
N MET A 353 -16.38 5.37 -19.67
CA MET A 353 -15.24 5.03 -20.52
C MET A 353 -15.54 5.15 -22.01
N GLY A 354 -16.81 5.33 -22.38
CA GLY A 354 -17.25 5.41 -23.78
C GLY A 354 -17.04 4.11 -24.56
N LYS A 355 -16.83 2.98 -23.87
CA LYS A 355 -16.59 1.66 -24.48
C LYS A 355 -17.00 0.53 -23.53
N PRO A 356 -17.46 -0.62 -24.07
CA PRO A 356 -17.80 -1.77 -23.27
C PRO A 356 -16.58 -2.33 -22.56
N PHE A 357 -16.72 -2.68 -21.27
CA PHE A 357 -15.65 -3.37 -20.52
C PHE A 357 -15.26 -4.72 -21.17
N TRP A 358 -16.19 -5.32 -21.91
CA TRP A 358 -16.11 -6.67 -22.45
C TRP A 358 -15.37 -6.77 -23.79
N ARG A 359 -15.22 -5.68 -24.55
CA ARG A 359 -14.45 -5.70 -25.80
C ARG A 359 -12.99 -5.37 -25.49
N ASP A 360 -12.11 -6.27 -25.91
CA ASP A 360 -10.66 -6.05 -25.92
C ASP A 360 -10.29 -5.28 -27.19
#